data_AF-A0A1C0U115-F1
#
_entry.id   AF-A0A1C0U115-F1
#
_cell.length_a   1.000
_cell.length_b   1.000
_cell.length_c   1.000
_cell.angle_alpha   90.00
_cell.angle_beta   90.00
_cell.angle_gamma   90.00
#
_symmetry.space_group_name_H-M   'P 1'
#
loop_
_entity.id
_entity.type
_entity.pdbx_description
1 polymer ?
#
loop_
_entity_poly.entity_id
_entity_poly.type
_entity_poly.pdbx_seq_one_letter_code
_entity_poly.pdbx_strand_id
1 'polypeptide(L)'
;MSQSMLAPCGTSSTGSMLFLANGENEISLEFGALGWFSQDKLSDKTRNHFNPEATCKLELTAMHGKNSQILTAIEVAIDENGQPVATKSKDETKYAAISTPVVRHVIQADNVEAGHKDKNFFNIRKFPPNMTLYRFSRTVKINGLPDWEWIKATPYTDTPEQRRQLQQAYMAVWQDYNTKDVNTIREQQKVALKAWAWSTGESEESIFTSKFFHQDFKEKSFKMIPINWNDYRVKIMNEGRMVRLVNKSDLNNSPISYYVNDEDGDTDLATIAPIFSLINGRFVQVI
;
A
#
# COMPACT_ATOMS: atom_id res chain seq x y z
N MET A 1 -3.36 -9.79 -0.26
CA MET A 1 -2.67 -8.57 -0.76
C MET A 1 -3.39 -7.36 -0.20
N SER A 2 -2.75 -6.37 0.44
CA SER A 2 -3.49 -5.22 1.01
C SER A 2 -2.84 -3.88 0.64
N GLN A 3 -3.36 -3.26 -0.43
CA GLN A 3 -3.37 -1.81 -0.59
C GLN A 3 -4.64 -1.34 0.12
N SER A 4 -4.51 -0.92 1.38
CA SER A 4 -5.65 -0.54 2.20
C SER A 4 -6.07 0.88 1.84
N MET A 5 -7.29 1.04 1.33
CA MET A 5 -7.91 2.34 1.13
C MET A 5 -9.03 2.50 2.14
N LEU A 6 -8.90 3.46 3.05
CA LEU A 6 -9.95 3.82 4.01
C LEU A 6 -10.89 4.83 3.34
N ALA A 7 -12.08 4.38 2.95
CA ALA A 7 -13.14 5.25 2.44
C ALA A 7 -14.31 5.24 3.45
N PRO A 8 -14.51 6.31 4.26
CA PRO A 8 -15.58 6.36 5.25
C PRO A 8 -16.98 6.51 4.61
N CYS A 9 -17.07 7.07 3.39
CA CYS A 9 -18.25 7.08 2.53
C CYS A 9 -17.82 7.46 1.11
N GLY A 10 -18.38 6.82 0.08
CA GLY A 10 -18.14 7.13 -1.34
C GLY A 10 -17.44 6.03 -2.14
N THR A 11 -17.36 6.24 -3.45
CA THR A 11 -16.66 5.35 -4.38
C THR A 11 -15.22 5.80 -4.52
N SER A 12 -14.28 4.87 -4.42
CA SER A 12 -12.88 5.12 -4.74
C SER A 12 -12.35 4.05 -5.67
N SER A 13 -11.33 4.41 -6.46
CA SER A 13 -10.67 3.52 -7.41
C SER A 13 -9.15 3.67 -7.25
N THR A 14 -8.45 2.54 -7.33
CA THR A 14 -6.99 2.49 -7.25
C THR A 14 -6.45 1.59 -8.35
N GLY A 15 -5.30 1.96 -8.92
CA GLY A 15 -4.57 1.12 -9.86
C GLY A 15 -3.89 -0.03 -9.14
N SER A 16 -4.53 -1.20 -9.08
CA SER A 16 -4.00 -2.40 -8.40
C SER A 16 -3.07 -3.25 -9.29
N MET A 17 -3.01 -2.94 -10.58
CA MET A 17 -2.38 -3.76 -11.61
C MET A 17 -0.89 -4.06 -11.38
N LEU A 18 -0.14 -3.10 -10.83
CA LEU A 18 1.29 -3.25 -10.51
C LEU A 18 1.55 -4.33 -9.45
N PHE A 19 0.52 -4.67 -8.67
CA PHE A 19 0.59 -5.67 -7.62
C PHE A 19 0.04 -7.03 -8.06
N LEU A 20 -0.61 -7.13 -9.22
CA LEU A 20 -1.19 -8.37 -9.72
C LEU A 20 -0.23 -9.05 -10.70
N ALA A 21 -0.30 -10.38 -10.78
CA ALA A 21 0.44 -11.18 -11.76
C ALA A 21 -0.52 -12.05 -12.59
N ASN A 22 -0.04 -12.58 -13.73
CA ASN A 22 -0.77 -13.64 -14.42
C ASN A 22 -0.90 -14.88 -13.52
N GLY A 23 -2.07 -15.51 -13.52
CA GLY A 23 -2.41 -16.62 -12.63
C GLY A 23 -3.29 -16.20 -11.46
N GLU A 24 -3.14 -16.89 -10.33
CA GLU A 24 -3.98 -16.68 -9.14
C GLU A 24 -3.51 -15.47 -8.33
N ASN A 25 -4.45 -14.62 -7.95
CA ASN A 25 -4.23 -13.47 -7.09
C ASN A 25 -5.31 -13.42 -6.00
N GLU A 26 -4.95 -13.05 -4.79
CA GLU A 26 -5.93 -12.78 -3.73
C GLU A 26 -6.29 -11.30 -3.71
N ILE A 27 -7.58 -10.99 -3.84
CA ILE A 27 -8.14 -9.67 -3.55
C ILE A 27 -8.90 -9.71 -2.23
N SER A 28 -8.89 -8.60 -1.49
CA SER A 28 -9.59 -8.52 -0.22
C SER A 28 -10.14 -7.13 0.08
N LEU A 29 -11.29 -7.11 0.74
CA LEU A 29 -11.92 -5.94 1.34
C LEU A 29 -11.80 -6.07 2.87
N GLU A 30 -11.22 -5.07 3.53
CA GLU A 30 -11.17 -4.99 4.99
C GLU A 30 -12.25 -4.01 5.49
N PHE A 31 -13.14 -4.48 6.35
CA PHE A 31 -14.30 -3.75 6.82
C PHE A 31 -14.22 -3.53 8.34
N GLY A 32 -14.24 -2.27 8.78
CA GLY A 32 -14.06 -1.88 10.17
C GLY A 32 -15.14 -0.91 10.64
N ALA A 33 -15.51 -0.98 11.91
CA ALA A 33 -16.53 -0.11 12.49
C ALA A 33 -15.99 1.32 12.72
N LEU A 34 -16.79 2.34 12.38
CA LEU A 34 -16.40 3.75 12.56
C LEU A 34 -16.21 4.13 14.04
N GLY A 35 -16.82 3.37 14.96
CA GLY A 35 -16.68 3.57 16.40
C GLY A 35 -15.23 3.52 16.90
N TRP A 36 -14.33 2.83 16.17
CA TRP A 36 -12.89 2.79 16.48
C TRP A 36 -12.20 4.16 16.39
N PHE A 37 -12.73 5.06 15.56
CA PHE A 37 -12.17 6.40 15.34
C PHE A 37 -12.82 7.46 16.25
N SER A 38 -13.78 7.07 17.10
CA SER A 38 -14.45 8.00 18.02
C SER A 38 -13.48 8.60 19.04
N GLN A 39 -13.72 9.86 19.38
CA GLN A 39 -13.00 10.54 20.45
C GLN A 39 -13.46 10.10 21.84
N ASP A 40 -14.65 9.48 21.93
CA ASP A 40 -15.24 9.07 23.18
C ASP A 40 -14.56 7.83 23.76
N LYS A 41 -14.53 7.76 25.10
CA LYS A 41 -14.07 6.58 25.83
C LYS A 41 -15.14 5.50 25.76
N LEU A 42 -15.11 4.72 24.68
CA LEU A 42 -15.99 3.59 24.42
C LEU A 42 -15.26 2.26 24.67
N SER A 43 -15.99 1.24 25.13
CA SER A 43 -15.48 -0.12 25.20
C SER A 43 -15.22 -0.70 23.80
N ASP A 44 -14.30 -1.64 23.66
CA ASP A 44 -14.01 -2.30 22.37
C ASP A 44 -15.26 -2.95 21.76
N LYS A 45 -16.16 -3.49 22.61
CA LYS A 45 -17.46 -4.02 22.17
C LYS A 45 -18.34 -2.95 21.53
N THR A 46 -18.38 -1.76 22.11
CA THR A 46 -19.14 -0.61 21.57
C THR A 46 -18.49 -0.05 20.31
N ARG A 47 -17.15 0.01 20.27
CA ARG A 47 -16.38 0.47 19.11
C ARG A 47 -16.57 -0.43 17.88
N ASN A 48 -16.77 -1.72 18.12
CA ASN A 48 -17.06 -2.75 17.11
C ASN A 48 -18.53 -2.80 16.63
N HIS A 49 -19.36 -1.83 16.98
CA HIS A 49 -20.74 -1.78 16.49
C HIS A 49 -20.83 -1.17 15.09
N PHE A 50 -21.53 -1.84 14.18
CA PHE A 50 -21.77 -1.36 12.83
C PHE A 50 -23.17 -0.74 12.70
N ASN A 51 -23.29 0.30 11.88
CA ASN A 51 -24.60 0.77 11.43
C ASN A 51 -25.28 -0.35 10.63
N PRO A 52 -26.51 -0.79 10.95
CA PRO A 52 -27.22 -1.84 10.21
C PRO A 52 -27.38 -1.59 8.70
N GLU A 53 -27.34 -0.33 8.27
CA GLU A 53 -27.43 0.06 6.85
C GLU A 53 -26.06 0.10 6.15
N ALA A 54 -24.96 -0.17 6.86
CA ALA A 54 -23.63 -0.12 6.29
C ALA A 54 -23.43 -1.23 5.25
N THR A 55 -22.97 -0.84 4.07
CA THR A 55 -22.63 -1.75 2.98
C THR A 55 -21.33 -1.32 2.33
N CYS A 56 -20.64 -2.27 1.68
CA CYS A 56 -19.50 -1.96 0.84
C CYS A 56 -19.40 -2.96 -0.31
N LYS A 57 -18.97 -2.47 -1.47
CA LYS A 57 -18.72 -3.26 -2.67
C LYS A 57 -17.30 -2.97 -3.16
N LEU A 58 -16.50 -4.01 -3.30
CA LEU A 58 -15.23 -3.99 -4.00
C LEU A 58 -15.41 -4.66 -5.36
N GLU A 59 -15.08 -3.96 -6.44
CA GLU A 59 -15.07 -4.52 -7.80
C GLU A 59 -13.64 -4.53 -8.33
N LEU A 60 -13.22 -5.66 -8.90
CA LEU A 60 -12.01 -5.72 -9.71
C LEU A 60 -12.41 -5.61 -11.18
N THR A 61 -12.01 -4.52 -11.81
CA THR A 61 -12.40 -4.18 -13.18
C THR A 61 -11.17 -4.16 -14.09
N ALA A 62 -11.23 -4.91 -15.19
CA ALA A 62 -10.28 -4.79 -16.29
C ALA A 62 -10.68 -3.62 -17.18
N MET A 63 -9.73 -2.74 -17.47
CA MET A 63 -9.92 -1.59 -18.36
C MET A 63 -9.01 -1.70 -19.57
N HIS A 64 -9.59 -1.69 -20.76
CA HIS A 64 -8.90 -1.71 -22.04
C HIS A 64 -9.38 -0.52 -22.89
N GLY A 65 -8.68 0.62 -22.77
CA GLY A 65 -9.12 1.87 -23.37
C GLY A 65 -10.50 2.29 -22.85
N LYS A 66 -11.50 2.35 -23.74
CA LYS A 66 -12.89 2.68 -23.37
C LYS A 66 -13.71 1.47 -22.90
N ASN A 67 -13.20 0.26 -23.07
CA ASN A 67 -13.90 -0.95 -22.66
C ASN A 67 -13.58 -1.26 -21.20
N SER A 68 -14.60 -1.53 -20.39
CA SER A 68 -14.44 -1.99 -19.01
C SER A 68 -15.22 -3.28 -18.80
N GLN A 69 -14.62 -4.20 -18.03
CA GLN A 69 -15.24 -5.46 -17.66
C GLN A 69 -15.00 -5.73 -16.17
N ILE A 70 -16.07 -5.91 -15.41
CA ILE A 70 -15.98 -6.38 -14.02
C ILE A 70 -15.59 -7.86 -14.06
N LEU A 71 -14.42 -8.19 -13.51
CA LEU A 71 -13.91 -9.55 -13.41
C LEU A 71 -14.53 -10.28 -12.22
N THR A 72 -14.63 -9.60 -11.08
CA THR A 72 -15.22 -10.13 -9.86
C THR A 72 -15.62 -9.01 -8.92
N ALA A 73 -16.51 -9.31 -7.98
CA ALA A 73 -16.86 -8.41 -6.88
C ALA A 73 -16.84 -9.13 -5.52
N ILE A 74 -16.73 -8.33 -4.46
CA ILE A 74 -16.99 -8.69 -3.07
C ILE A 74 -18.01 -7.68 -2.54
N GLU A 75 -19.18 -8.15 -2.16
CA GLU A 75 -20.25 -7.34 -1.58
C GLU A 75 -20.43 -7.71 -0.10
N VAL A 76 -20.51 -6.71 0.77
CA VAL A 76 -20.61 -6.87 2.23
C VAL A 76 -21.77 -6.02 2.74
N ALA A 77 -22.57 -6.61 3.65
CA ALA A 77 -23.65 -5.94 4.37
C ALA A 77 -23.66 -6.39 5.83
N ILE A 78 -24.42 -5.68 6.68
CA ILE A 78 -24.62 -6.06 8.08
C ILE A 78 -25.80 -7.02 8.21
N ASP A 79 -25.61 -8.14 8.91
CA ASP A 79 -26.65 -9.11 9.20
C ASP A 79 -27.55 -8.69 10.38
N GLU A 80 -28.57 -9.50 10.67
CA GLU A 80 -29.49 -9.29 11.79
C GLU A 80 -28.81 -9.31 13.17
N ASN A 81 -27.61 -9.89 13.28
CA ASN A 81 -26.80 -9.92 14.50
C ASN A 81 -25.86 -8.71 14.60
N GLY A 82 -25.93 -7.76 13.67
CA GLY A 82 -25.07 -6.58 13.63
C GLY A 82 -23.64 -6.89 13.18
N GLN A 83 -23.41 -8.00 12.48
CA GLN A 83 -22.10 -8.43 12.00
C GLN A 83 -21.97 -8.27 10.48
N PRO A 84 -20.79 -7.85 9.96
CA PRO A 84 -20.58 -7.79 8.53
C PRO A 84 -20.46 -9.21 7.96
N VAL A 85 -21.20 -9.46 6.89
CA VAL A 85 -21.26 -10.72 6.15
C VAL A 85 -21.17 -10.46 4.64
N ALA A 86 -20.62 -11.42 3.88
CA ALA A 86 -20.61 -11.34 2.44
C ALA A 86 -22.02 -11.65 1.89
N THR A 87 -22.51 -10.81 0.99
CA THR A 87 -23.79 -11.03 0.31
C THR A 87 -23.55 -11.81 -0.99
N LYS A 88 -24.49 -12.67 -1.36
CA LYS A 88 -24.44 -13.36 -2.66
C LYS A 88 -24.78 -12.36 -3.76
N SER A 89 -23.79 -12.01 -4.58
CA SER A 89 -24.01 -11.18 -5.76
C SER A 89 -24.91 -11.90 -6.76
N LYS A 90 -25.75 -11.16 -7.49
CA LYS A 90 -26.56 -11.71 -8.59
C LYS A 90 -25.69 -12.27 -9.73
N ASP A 91 -24.47 -11.75 -9.84
CA ASP A 91 -23.49 -12.14 -10.87
C ASP A 91 -22.51 -13.22 -10.37
N GLU A 92 -22.73 -13.83 -9.20
CA GLU A 92 -21.80 -14.79 -8.61
C GLU A 92 -21.52 -15.99 -9.52
N THR A 93 -22.52 -16.44 -10.30
CA THR A 93 -22.33 -17.51 -11.30
C THR A 93 -21.39 -17.11 -12.43
N LYS A 94 -21.31 -15.82 -12.77
CA LYS A 94 -20.35 -15.30 -13.76
C LYS A 94 -18.94 -15.26 -13.18
N TYR A 95 -18.82 -14.86 -11.91
CA TYR A 95 -17.52 -14.77 -11.22
C TYR A 95 -16.91 -16.15 -10.96
N ALA A 96 -17.73 -17.17 -10.72
CA ALA A 96 -17.31 -18.54 -10.42
C ALA A 96 -16.39 -19.17 -11.49
N ALA A 97 -16.42 -18.67 -12.73
CA ALA A 97 -15.54 -19.15 -13.80
C ALA A 97 -14.06 -18.78 -13.58
N ILE A 98 -13.78 -17.68 -12.87
CA ILE A 98 -12.43 -17.16 -12.67
C ILE A 98 -12.08 -16.84 -11.22
N SER A 99 -13.04 -16.97 -10.29
CA SER A 99 -12.84 -16.62 -8.88
C SER A 99 -13.40 -17.66 -7.92
N THR A 100 -12.74 -17.85 -6.78
CA THR A 100 -13.22 -18.71 -5.68
C THR A 100 -14.34 -18.02 -4.89
N PRO A 101 -15.15 -18.73 -4.09
CA PRO A 101 -16.10 -18.09 -3.17
C PRO A 101 -15.40 -17.12 -2.19
N VAL A 102 -16.16 -16.14 -1.70
CA VAL A 102 -15.68 -15.17 -0.70
C VAL A 102 -15.52 -15.85 0.67
N VAL A 103 -14.37 -15.65 1.29
CA VAL A 103 -14.04 -16.14 2.64
C VAL A 103 -13.94 -14.94 3.59
N ARG A 104 -14.55 -15.07 4.77
CA ARG A 104 -14.51 -14.07 5.84
C ARG A 104 -13.50 -14.46 6.91
N HIS A 105 -12.66 -13.51 7.29
CA HIS A 105 -11.71 -13.63 8.40
C HIS A 105 -11.88 -12.45 9.36
N VAL A 106 -11.73 -12.69 10.66
CA VAL A 106 -11.59 -11.64 11.66
C VAL A 106 -10.10 -11.43 11.89
N ILE A 107 -9.63 -10.20 11.72
CA ILE A 107 -8.21 -9.84 11.88
C ILE A 107 -8.07 -8.63 12.81
N GLN A 108 -6.87 -8.42 13.32
CA GLN A 108 -6.50 -7.18 14.00
C GLN A 108 -5.91 -6.21 12.97
N ALA A 109 -6.25 -4.93 13.10
CA ALA A 109 -5.63 -3.88 12.30
C ALA A 109 -4.13 -3.76 12.61
N ASP A 110 -3.40 -3.16 11.68
CA ASP A 110 -2.01 -2.80 11.92
C ASP A 110 -1.90 -1.83 13.10
N ASN A 111 -1.02 -2.16 14.05
CA ASN A 111 -0.71 -1.29 15.19
C ASN A 111 0.42 -0.31 14.86
N VAL A 112 0.43 0.81 15.58
CA VAL A 112 1.50 1.81 15.55
C VAL A 112 2.09 2.04 16.94
N GLU A 113 3.34 2.48 16.98
CA GLU A 113 4.12 2.73 18.20
C GLU A 113 4.49 4.22 18.27
N ALA A 114 4.31 4.85 19.43
CA ALA A 114 4.70 6.26 19.63
C ALA A 114 6.22 6.41 19.73
N GLY A 115 6.75 7.58 19.36
CA GLY A 115 8.17 7.93 19.58
C GLY A 115 9.13 7.50 18.47
N HIS A 116 8.62 6.92 17.37
CA HIS A 116 9.41 6.60 16.17
C HIS A 116 9.30 7.68 15.09
N LYS A 117 8.72 8.83 15.44
CA LYS A 117 8.68 10.06 14.66
C LYS A 117 8.36 11.26 15.55
N ASP A 118 8.50 12.47 15.02
CA ASP A 118 8.00 13.69 15.66
C ASP A 118 6.52 13.51 16.04
N LYS A 119 6.17 13.97 17.25
CA LYS A 119 4.85 13.81 17.88
C LYS A 119 3.71 14.31 17.00
N ASN A 120 3.97 15.31 16.16
CA ASN A 120 2.97 15.85 15.23
C ASN A 120 2.54 14.84 14.15
N PHE A 121 3.36 13.82 13.88
CA PHE A 121 3.10 12.77 12.87
C PHE A 121 2.69 11.43 13.50
N PHE A 122 2.40 11.40 14.80
CA PHE A 122 1.81 10.23 15.45
C PHE A 122 0.35 10.50 15.82
N ASN A 123 -0.56 9.80 15.14
CA ASN A 123 -1.98 9.86 15.45
C ASN A 123 -2.51 8.46 15.79
N ILE A 124 -2.60 8.16 17.08
CA ILE A 124 -3.16 6.90 17.59
C ILE A 124 -4.61 6.65 17.12
N ARG A 125 -5.34 7.69 16.73
CA ARG A 125 -6.70 7.53 16.19
C ARG A 125 -6.70 7.10 14.72
N LYS A 126 -5.61 7.32 13.97
CA LYS A 126 -5.46 6.82 12.59
C LYS A 126 -5.32 5.28 12.57
N PHE A 127 -4.72 4.73 13.63
CA PHE A 127 -4.54 3.30 13.84
C PHE A 127 -4.94 2.93 15.28
N PRO A 128 -6.25 2.87 15.58
CA PRO A 128 -6.73 2.61 16.92
C PRO A 128 -6.22 1.26 17.45
N PRO A 129 -5.72 1.19 18.70
CA PRO A 129 -5.23 -0.05 19.27
C PRO A 129 -6.38 -1.05 19.38
N ASN A 130 -6.06 -2.33 19.17
CA ASN A 130 -7.01 -3.46 19.21
C ASN A 130 -8.16 -3.37 18.19
N MET A 131 -8.03 -2.50 17.18
CA MET A 131 -9.06 -2.37 16.15
C MET A 131 -9.27 -3.70 15.45
N THR A 132 -10.49 -4.20 15.55
CA THR A 132 -10.91 -5.44 14.88
C THR A 132 -11.42 -5.10 13.48
N LEU A 133 -10.93 -5.83 12.49
CA LEU A 133 -11.36 -5.73 11.10
C LEU A 133 -11.94 -7.08 10.63
N TYR A 134 -12.89 -6.99 9.70
CA TYR A 134 -13.45 -8.14 9.01
C TYR A 134 -12.94 -8.13 7.58
N ARG A 135 -12.04 -9.07 7.26
CA ARG A 135 -11.47 -9.22 5.93
C ARG A 135 -12.29 -10.21 5.13
N PHE A 136 -12.77 -9.77 3.98
CA PHE A 136 -13.45 -10.59 2.99
C PHE A 136 -12.52 -10.77 1.81
N SER A 137 -12.09 -11.99 1.51
CA SER A 137 -11.15 -12.27 0.43
C SER A 137 -11.66 -13.34 -0.52
N ARG A 138 -11.18 -13.30 -1.76
CA ARG A 138 -11.31 -14.39 -2.72
C ARG A 138 -10.10 -14.41 -3.64
N THR A 139 -9.79 -15.59 -4.17
CA THR A 139 -8.80 -15.74 -5.23
C THR A 139 -9.47 -15.48 -6.57
N VAL A 140 -8.78 -14.78 -7.46
CA VAL A 140 -9.17 -14.50 -8.84
C VAL A 140 -8.02 -14.84 -9.79
N LYS A 141 -8.33 -15.49 -10.91
CA LYS A 141 -7.39 -15.80 -11.97
C LYS A 141 -7.33 -14.66 -12.99
N ILE A 142 -6.16 -14.06 -13.13
CA ILE A 142 -5.90 -12.92 -14.03
C ILE A 142 -4.99 -13.37 -15.17
N ASN A 143 -5.23 -12.85 -16.37
CA ASN A 143 -4.38 -13.05 -17.54
C ASN A 143 -4.21 -11.73 -18.30
N GLY A 144 -3.16 -11.63 -19.12
CA GLY A 144 -2.92 -10.47 -19.99
C GLY A 144 -2.16 -9.33 -19.32
N LEU A 145 -1.59 -9.57 -18.13
CA LEU A 145 -0.64 -8.65 -17.49
C LEU A 145 0.77 -8.88 -18.05
N PRO A 146 1.68 -7.90 -17.99
CA PRO A 146 3.08 -8.12 -18.28
C PRO A 146 3.72 -8.99 -17.19
N ASP A 147 4.78 -9.68 -17.55
CA ASP A 147 5.61 -10.38 -16.58
C ASP A 147 6.48 -9.36 -15.84
N TRP A 148 5.98 -8.83 -14.72
CA TRP A 148 6.75 -7.91 -13.88
C TRP A 148 8.05 -8.56 -13.38
N GLU A 149 9.10 -7.76 -13.28
CA GLU A 149 10.42 -8.21 -12.79
C GLU A 149 10.34 -8.84 -11.39
N TRP A 150 9.40 -8.39 -10.55
CA TRP A 150 9.21 -8.94 -9.21
C TRP A 150 8.63 -10.36 -9.19
N ILE A 151 7.98 -10.84 -10.27
CA ILE A 151 7.29 -12.15 -10.27
C ILE A 151 8.25 -13.30 -10.01
N LYS A 152 9.49 -13.20 -10.50
CA LYS A 152 10.55 -14.22 -10.34
C LYS A 152 11.54 -13.87 -9.23
N ALA A 153 11.27 -12.85 -8.43
CA ALA A 153 12.15 -12.44 -7.35
C ALA A 153 12.25 -13.53 -6.28
N THR A 154 13.42 -13.60 -5.64
CA THR A 154 13.64 -14.47 -4.50
C THR A 154 12.78 -13.98 -3.33
N PRO A 155 11.99 -14.85 -2.66
CA PRO A 155 11.20 -14.44 -1.51
C PRO A 155 12.06 -13.86 -0.38
N TYR A 156 11.67 -12.68 0.07
CA TYR A 156 12.18 -12.03 1.27
C TYR A 156 11.50 -12.64 2.51
N THR A 157 12.32 -13.11 3.45
CA THR A 157 11.86 -13.74 4.71
C THR A 157 12.43 -13.05 5.94
N ASP A 158 13.10 -11.91 5.75
CA ASP A 158 13.68 -11.10 6.83
C ASP A 158 14.81 -11.80 7.62
N THR A 159 15.65 -12.57 6.92
CA THR A 159 16.90 -13.04 7.53
C THR A 159 17.82 -11.85 7.85
N PRO A 160 18.74 -11.95 8.84
CA PRO A 160 19.67 -10.87 9.16
C PRO A 160 20.47 -10.36 7.94
N GLU A 161 20.82 -11.27 7.03
CA GLU A 161 21.53 -10.91 5.80
C GLU A 161 20.64 -10.13 4.83
N GLN A 162 19.42 -10.62 4.56
CA GLN A 162 18.46 -9.92 3.71
C GLN A 162 18.09 -8.55 4.30
N ARG A 163 17.93 -8.46 5.63
CA ARG A 163 17.70 -7.21 6.36
C ARG A 163 18.81 -6.21 6.10
N ARG A 164 20.07 -6.62 6.28
CA ARG A 164 21.25 -5.78 6.06
C ARG A 164 21.33 -5.28 4.62
N GLN A 165 21.11 -6.17 3.65
CA GLN A 165 21.11 -5.83 2.22
C GLN A 165 19.97 -4.87 1.86
N LEU A 166 18.77 -5.04 2.44
CA LEU A 166 17.64 -4.12 2.24
C LEU A 166 17.96 -2.73 2.81
N GLN A 167 18.54 -2.67 4.01
CA GLN A 167 18.98 -1.41 4.62
C GLN A 167 20.05 -0.72 3.77
N GLN A 168 21.00 -1.46 3.19
CA GLN A 168 21.98 -0.92 2.25
C GLN A 168 21.32 -0.35 1.00
N ALA A 169 20.30 -1.01 0.44
CA ALA A 169 19.56 -0.49 -0.70
C ALA A 169 18.82 0.82 -0.36
N TYR A 170 18.18 0.90 0.81
CA TYR A 170 17.60 2.16 1.30
C TYR A 170 18.66 3.25 1.50
N MET A 171 19.83 2.92 2.05
CA MET A 171 20.92 3.89 2.25
C MET A 171 21.47 4.42 0.91
N ALA A 172 21.55 3.57 -0.12
CA ALA A 172 21.94 4.01 -1.46
C ALA A 172 20.95 5.05 -2.00
N VAL A 173 19.64 4.75 -1.95
CA VAL A 173 18.61 5.72 -2.35
C VAL A 173 18.69 7.00 -1.51
N TRP A 174 18.81 6.87 -0.20
CA TRP A 174 18.93 8.02 0.70
C TRP A 174 20.11 8.93 0.32
N GLN A 175 21.26 8.32 0.02
CA GLN A 175 22.46 9.06 -0.36
C GLN A 175 22.26 9.81 -1.67
N ASP A 176 21.65 9.18 -2.68
CA ASP A 176 21.43 9.83 -3.98
C ASP A 176 20.44 11.00 -3.87
N TYR A 177 19.41 10.87 -3.02
CA TYR A 177 18.53 11.99 -2.68
C TYR A 177 19.27 13.11 -1.93
N ASN A 178 20.13 12.75 -0.97
CA ASN A 178 20.91 13.70 -0.20
C ASN A 178 21.91 14.48 -1.08
N THR A 179 22.53 13.82 -2.07
CA THR A 179 23.43 14.45 -3.04
C THR A 179 22.69 15.03 -4.25
N LYS A 180 21.37 14.87 -4.32
CA LYS A 180 20.51 15.31 -5.43
C LYS A 180 20.98 14.75 -6.78
N ASP A 181 21.48 13.51 -6.80
CA ASP A 181 21.93 12.83 -8.02
C ASP A 181 20.74 12.27 -8.80
N VAL A 182 20.09 13.16 -9.54
CA VAL A 182 18.90 12.85 -10.33
C VAL A 182 19.15 11.72 -11.34
N ASN A 183 20.35 11.61 -11.90
CA ASN A 183 20.67 10.57 -12.89
C ASN A 183 20.73 9.19 -12.23
N THR A 184 21.39 9.08 -11.08
CA THR A 184 21.45 7.82 -10.34
C THR A 184 20.07 7.42 -9.81
N ILE A 185 19.28 8.36 -9.30
CA ILE A 185 17.89 8.11 -8.87
C ILE A 185 17.06 7.56 -10.04
N ARG A 186 17.20 8.13 -11.25
CA ARG A 186 16.51 7.64 -12.45
C ARG A 186 16.88 6.20 -12.76
N GLU A 187 18.17 5.88 -12.81
CA GLU A 187 18.62 4.51 -13.12
C GLU A 187 18.17 3.49 -12.09
N GLN A 188 18.17 3.85 -10.80
CA GLN A 188 17.65 2.98 -9.74
C GLN A 188 16.16 2.70 -9.87
N GLN A 189 15.40 3.65 -10.41
CA GLN A 189 13.95 3.56 -10.59
C GLN A 189 13.53 2.95 -11.93
N LYS A 190 14.47 2.60 -12.81
CA LYS A 190 14.20 2.15 -14.19
C LYS A 190 13.18 1.02 -14.29
N VAL A 191 13.25 0.04 -13.39
CA VAL A 191 12.29 -1.08 -13.36
C VAL A 191 10.90 -0.59 -12.95
N ALA A 192 10.81 0.20 -11.87
CA ALA A 192 9.56 0.82 -11.44
C ALA A 192 8.97 1.75 -12.52
N LEU A 193 9.77 2.59 -13.17
CA LEU A 193 9.33 3.51 -14.22
C LEU A 193 8.73 2.77 -15.41
N LYS A 194 9.35 1.67 -15.85
CA LYS A 194 8.78 0.79 -16.88
C LYS A 194 7.43 0.22 -16.47
N ALA A 195 7.31 -0.21 -15.22
CA ALA A 195 6.07 -0.78 -14.72
C ALA A 195 4.96 0.27 -14.68
N TRP A 196 5.26 1.45 -14.14
CA TRP A 196 4.36 2.60 -14.11
C TRP A 196 3.94 3.04 -15.53
N ALA A 197 4.89 3.19 -16.45
CA ALA A 197 4.64 3.57 -17.85
C ALA A 197 3.68 2.61 -18.54
N TRP A 198 3.88 1.30 -18.36
CA TRP A 198 2.95 0.30 -18.88
C TRP A 198 1.56 0.45 -18.26
N SER A 199 1.50 0.74 -16.96
CA SER A 199 0.23 0.79 -16.24
C SER A 199 -0.62 2.03 -16.50
N THR A 200 0.02 3.18 -16.76
CA THR A 200 -0.66 4.46 -16.99
C THR A 200 -0.79 4.81 -18.46
N GLY A 201 0.01 4.17 -19.33
CA GLY A 201 0.13 4.55 -20.74
C GLY A 201 0.97 5.82 -20.95
N GLU A 202 1.61 6.34 -19.91
CA GLU A 202 2.56 7.45 -19.99
C GLU A 202 3.98 6.97 -20.37
N SER A 203 4.85 7.90 -20.75
CA SER A 203 6.27 7.60 -20.92
C SER A 203 7.00 7.53 -19.58
N GLU A 204 8.08 6.73 -19.52
CA GLU A 204 8.98 6.69 -18.34
C GLU A 204 9.46 8.09 -17.94
N GLU A 205 9.74 8.95 -18.92
CA GLU A 205 10.21 10.33 -18.68
C GLU A 205 9.09 11.23 -18.13
N SER A 206 7.85 11.11 -18.60
CA SER A 206 6.70 11.84 -18.04
C SER A 206 6.53 11.51 -16.55
N ILE A 207 6.54 10.22 -16.22
CA ILE A 207 6.41 9.73 -14.84
C ILE A 207 7.60 10.18 -13.99
N PHE A 208 8.81 10.14 -14.53
CA PHE A 208 9.99 10.52 -13.77
C PHE A 208 10.04 12.03 -13.49
N THR A 209 9.70 12.86 -14.48
CA THR A 209 9.74 14.33 -14.38
C THR A 209 8.60 14.92 -13.58
N SER A 210 7.48 14.21 -13.42
CA SER A 210 6.34 14.63 -12.59
C SER A 210 6.57 14.45 -11.08
N LYS A 211 7.64 13.78 -10.65
CA LYS A 211 7.92 13.54 -9.23
C LYS A 211 8.29 14.83 -8.50
N PHE A 212 7.65 15.07 -7.36
CA PHE A 212 7.79 16.31 -6.58
C PHE A 212 9.23 16.65 -6.16
N PHE A 213 10.09 15.64 -5.96
CA PHE A 213 11.48 15.87 -5.55
C PHE A 213 12.27 16.77 -6.51
N HIS A 214 11.89 16.87 -7.80
CA HIS A 214 12.54 17.79 -8.75
C HIS A 214 12.37 19.26 -8.36
N GLN A 215 11.22 19.61 -7.76
CA GLN A 215 10.97 20.93 -7.20
C GLN A 215 11.65 21.05 -5.83
N ASP A 216 11.45 20.06 -4.96
CA ASP A 216 12.01 20.08 -3.60
C ASP A 216 13.54 20.20 -3.57
N PHE A 217 14.24 19.59 -4.53
CA PHE A 217 15.70 19.69 -4.64
C PHE A 217 16.19 21.12 -4.91
N LYS A 218 15.35 22.00 -5.45
CA LYS A 218 15.69 23.40 -5.69
C LYS A 218 15.55 24.25 -4.42
N GLU A 219 14.78 23.77 -3.45
CA GLU A 219 14.57 24.48 -2.20
C GLU A 219 15.80 24.43 -1.30
N LYS A 220 16.13 25.58 -0.71
CA LYS A 220 17.27 25.71 0.21
C LYS A 220 17.02 25.00 1.54
N SER A 221 15.76 24.83 1.92
CA SER A 221 15.31 24.12 3.12
C SER A 221 15.37 22.60 2.99
N PHE A 222 15.54 22.07 1.76
CA PHE A 222 15.62 20.64 1.53
C PHE A 222 16.65 19.97 2.43
N LYS A 223 16.21 19.00 3.22
CA LYS A 223 17.06 18.27 4.15
C LYS A 223 16.58 16.85 4.36
N MET A 224 17.39 15.88 3.92
CA MET A 224 17.16 14.47 4.23
C MET A 224 17.16 14.22 5.74
N ILE A 225 16.23 13.38 6.20
CA ILE A 225 16.15 12.95 7.59
C ILE A 225 17.10 11.76 7.78
N PRO A 226 18.05 11.80 8.74
CA PRO A 226 18.90 10.65 9.04
C PRO A 226 18.09 9.41 9.41
N ILE A 227 18.47 8.25 8.87
CA ILE A 227 17.73 7.01 9.10
C ILE A 227 18.09 6.43 10.46
N ASN A 228 17.09 6.30 11.34
CA ASN A 228 17.16 5.45 12.52
C ASN A 228 16.43 4.13 12.23
N TRP A 229 17.17 3.05 12.03
CA TRP A 229 16.59 1.76 11.64
C TRP A 229 15.60 1.17 12.65
N ASN A 230 15.72 1.54 13.94
CA ASN A 230 14.79 1.08 14.98
C ASN A 230 13.38 1.66 14.82
N ASP A 231 13.22 2.72 14.03
CA ASP A 231 11.93 3.37 13.78
C ASP A 231 11.11 2.68 12.70
N TYR A 232 11.68 1.67 12.03
CA TYR A 232 11.06 1.01 10.89
C TYR A 232 10.85 -0.48 11.14
N ARG A 233 9.74 -1.00 10.59
CA ARG A 233 9.46 -2.43 10.49
C ARG A 233 9.29 -2.81 9.02
N VAL A 234 9.40 -4.10 8.73
CA VAL A 234 9.20 -4.60 7.37
C VAL A 234 7.73 -4.82 7.07
N LYS A 235 7.34 -4.54 5.83
CA LYS A 235 6.08 -4.98 5.23
C LYS A 235 6.42 -5.89 4.06
N ILE A 236 6.10 -7.18 4.22
CA ILE A 236 6.28 -8.22 3.20
C ILE A 236 5.01 -8.32 2.36
N MET A 237 5.15 -8.38 1.06
CA MET A 237 4.05 -8.37 0.09
C MET A 237 4.28 -9.47 -0.96
N ASN A 238 3.19 -9.89 -1.62
CA ASN A 238 3.23 -10.79 -2.77
C ASN A 238 4.11 -12.03 -2.55
N GLU A 239 3.78 -12.82 -1.53
CA GLU A 239 4.50 -14.07 -1.21
C GLU A 239 6.00 -13.88 -0.93
N GLY A 240 6.38 -12.71 -0.40
CA GLY A 240 7.78 -12.37 -0.15
C GLY A 240 8.50 -11.72 -1.32
N ARG A 241 7.89 -11.66 -2.50
CA ARG A 241 8.56 -11.14 -3.69
C ARG A 241 8.68 -9.62 -3.71
N MET A 242 7.88 -8.93 -2.91
CA MET A 242 7.95 -7.48 -2.72
C MET A 242 8.10 -7.14 -1.23
N VAL A 243 8.89 -6.13 -0.94
CA VAL A 243 9.18 -5.69 0.43
C VAL A 243 9.39 -4.19 0.51
N ARG A 244 8.92 -3.58 1.60
CA ARG A 244 9.25 -2.19 1.97
C ARG A 244 9.45 -2.05 3.47
N LEU A 245 10.12 -0.97 3.87
CA LEU A 245 10.18 -0.52 5.26
C LEU A 245 9.11 0.55 5.50
N VAL A 246 8.38 0.41 6.61
CA VAL A 246 7.36 1.35 7.06
C VAL A 246 7.69 1.84 8.46
N ASN A 247 7.50 3.14 8.71
CA ASN A 247 7.74 3.72 10.03
C ASN A 247 6.70 3.19 11.03
N LYS A 248 7.13 2.90 12.26
CA LYS A 248 6.26 2.32 13.29
C LYS A 248 5.21 3.30 13.84
N SER A 249 5.44 4.61 13.76
CA SER A 249 4.48 5.64 14.20
C SER A 249 3.46 6.02 13.13
N ASP A 250 3.85 5.99 11.85
CA ASP A 250 2.94 6.18 10.72
C ASP A 250 3.39 5.34 9.53
N LEU A 251 2.60 4.31 9.21
CA LEU A 251 2.92 3.28 8.24
C LEU A 251 3.04 3.80 6.79
N ASN A 252 2.57 5.03 6.54
CA ASN A 252 2.73 5.71 5.26
C ASN A 252 4.16 6.17 5.00
N ASN A 253 4.93 6.40 6.07
CA ASN A 253 6.28 6.94 5.98
C ASN A 253 7.33 5.84 5.76
N SER A 254 8.37 6.19 5.03
CA SER A 254 9.51 5.30 4.74
C SER A 254 10.84 5.88 5.24
N PRO A 255 11.94 5.10 5.22
CA PRO A 255 13.29 5.60 5.50
C PRO A 255 13.74 6.74 4.57
N ILE A 256 13.16 6.84 3.37
CA ILE A 256 13.43 7.92 2.43
C ILE A 256 12.44 9.04 2.71
N SER A 257 12.79 9.88 3.68
CA SER A 257 12.02 11.07 4.08
C SER A 257 12.92 12.29 4.19
N TYR A 258 12.37 13.46 3.88
CA TYR A 258 13.05 14.74 3.98
C TYR A 258 12.10 15.84 4.44
N TYR A 259 12.69 16.92 4.95
CA TYR A 259 12.00 18.17 5.19
C TYR A 259 12.23 19.11 4.02
N VAL A 260 11.20 19.87 3.66
CA VAL A 260 11.24 20.98 2.71
C VAL A 260 10.24 22.03 3.18
N ASN A 261 10.44 23.30 2.84
CA ASN A 261 9.43 24.30 3.14
C ASN A 261 8.47 24.40 1.97
N ASP A 262 7.18 24.50 2.26
CA ASP A 262 6.16 24.79 1.26
C ASP A 262 6.20 26.27 0.82
N GLU A 263 5.28 26.64 -0.08
CA GLU A 263 5.17 27.99 -0.63
C GLU A 263 4.82 29.04 0.44
N ASP A 264 4.17 28.63 1.53
CA ASP A 264 3.77 29.48 2.67
C ASP A 264 4.89 29.59 3.73
N GLY A 265 5.96 28.82 3.58
CA GLY A 265 7.14 28.82 4.44
C GLY A 265 7.09 27.81 5.59
N ASP A 266 6.03 26.99 5.67
CA ASP A 266 5.87 25.94 6.66
C ASP A 266 6.72 24.71 6.29
N THR A 267 7.29 24.04 7.30
CA THR A 267 8.13 22.86 7.06
C THR A 267 7.28 21.61 6.88
N ASP A 268 7.25 21.13 5.64
CA ASP A 268 6.63 19.89 5.23
C ASP A 268 7.55 18.69 5.37
N LEU A 269 6.93 17.57 5.69
CA LEU A 269 7.54 16.25 5.65
C LEU A 269 7.11 15.57 4.34
N ALA A 270 8.08 15.34 3.47
CA ALA A 270 7.90 14.51 2.28
C ALA A 270 8.52 13.12 2.50
N THR A 271 7.89 12.10 1.93
CA THR A 271 8.39 10.73 1.94
C THR A 271 8.23 10.08 0.58
N ILE A 272 9.22 9.29 0.20
CA ILE A 272 9.15 8.40 -0.96
C ILE A 272 9.13 6.98 -0.41
N ALA A 273 8.19 6.16 -0.83
CA ALA A 273 7.97 4.84 -0.26
C ALA A 273 8.26 3.72 -1.29
N PRO A 274 9.52 3.55 -1.71
CA PRO A 274 9.86 2.57 -2.74
C PRO A 274 9.56 1.15 -2.26
N ILE A 275 9.10 0.32 -3.19
CA ILE A 275 8.92 -1.12 -2.98
C ILE A 275 10.07 -1.84 -3.69
N PHE A 276 10.72 -2.74 -2.97
CA PHE A 276 11.86 -3.49 -3.46
C PHE A 276 11.53 -4.96 -3.70
N SER A 277 12.27 -5.58 -4.61
CA SER A 277 12.32 -7.03 -4.82
C SER A 277 13.76 -7.52 -4.82
N LEU A 278 14.00 -8.73 -4.29
CA LEU A 278 15.31 -9.37 -4.31
C LEU A 278 15.50 -10.11 -5.64
N ILE A 279 16.14 -9.46 -6.61
CA ILE A 279 16.34 -9.94 -7.97
C ILE A 279 17.83 -10.16 -8.19
N ASN A 280 18.21 -11.37 -8.59
CA ASN A 280 19.62 -11.75 -8.83
C ASN A 280 20.55 -11.39 -7.66
N GLY A 281 20.08 -11.57 -6.42
CA GLY A 281 20.82 -11.29 -5.20
C GLY A 281 20.95 -9.79 -4.84
N ARG A 282 20.19 -8.90 -5.48
CA ARG A 282 20.18 -7.45 -5.19
C ARG A 282 18.76 -6.92 -5.02
N PHE A 283 18.58 -5.93 -4.17
CA PHE A 283 17.29 -5.23 -4.04
C PHE A 283 17.14 -4.20 -5.17
N VAL A 284 16.04 -4.32 -5.91
CA VAL A 284 15.69 -3.45 -7.04
C VAL A 284 14.36 -2.77 -6.76
N GLN A 285 14.23 -1.47 -7.05
CA GLN A 285 12.95 -0.75 -6.93
C GLN A 285 12.01 -1.20 -8.04
N VAL A 286 10.87 -1.77 -7.67
CA VAL A 286 9.89 -2.34 -8.61
C VAL A 286 8.58 -1.55 -8.68
N ILE A 287 8.26 -0.73 -7.68
CA ILE A 287 7.10 0.19 -7.63
C ILE A 287 7.49 1.46 -6.88
#